data_AF-A0A9R0RED5-F1
#
_entry.id   AF-A0A9R0RED5-F1
#
_cell.length_a   1.000
_cell.length_b   1.000
_cell.length_c   1.000
_cell.angle_alpha   90.00
_cell.angle_beta   90.00
_cell.angle_gamma   90.00
#
_symmetry.space_group_name_H-M   'P 1'
#
loop_
_entity.id
_entity.type
_entity.pdbx_description
1 polymer ?
#
loop_
_entity_poly.entity_id
_entity_poly.type
_entity_poly.pdbx_seq_one_letter_code
_entity_poly.pdbx_strand_id
1 'polypeptide(L)'
;MSTQAKDKCPLCMETMDLTDKQLKPCKCGYEICLWCWHHIMEMDQKDECGGRCPGCRSIYNKDRILGTSISNQILKELCADKSNLQHEQMKLQKQKSATNQLRVAEEPIDHPDNVRVIQRKLVYIIGMPSEFASEKILRQKNFLGQYGKIENIIIDNIGANQQIPDSGRVYVTYSREEEAVLCIEAVNGFILDGRPLKATFGVTRYCHIWLSNKVCQKPNCSYVHQKALPEDVCTKDDVGVFCARYKLLLAF
;
A
#
# COMPACT_ATOMS: atom_id res chain seq x y z
N MET A 1 -10.08 41.60 -18.41
CA MET A 1 -8.71 41.04 -18.47
C MET A 1 -8.73 39.72 -17.70
N SER A 2 -8.61 38.61 -18.44
CA SER A 2 -9.01 37.26 -18.05
C SER A 2 -8.13 36.64 -16.94
N THR A 3 -8.71 36.39 -15.77
CA THR A 3 -8.11 35.56 -14.70
C THR A 3 -8.52 34.10 -14.90
N GLN A 4 -7.90 33.40 -15.87
CA GLN A 4 -8.22 31.98 -16.16
C GLN A 4 -6.95 31.12 -16.35
N ALA A 5 -5.86 31.46 -15.65
CA ALA A 5 -4.57 30.77 -15.77
C ALA A 5 -3.98 30.24 -14.45
N LYS A 6 -4.72 30.29 -13.33
CA LYS A 6 -4.19 29.92 -11.99
C LYS A 6 -4.60 28.54 -11.47
N ASP A 7 -5.38 27.78 -12.22
CA ASP A 7 -5.88 26.46 -11.77
C ASP A 7 -5.25 25.29 -12.51
N LYS A 8 -4.15 25.49 -13.25
CA LYS A 8 -3.51 24.43 -14.03
C LYS A 8 -2.02 24.31 -13.74
N CYS A 9 -1.53 23.07 -13.68
CA CYS A 9 -0.11 22.77 -13.49
C CYS A 9 0.72 23.29 -14.66
N PRO A 10 1.80 24.06 -14.40
CA PRO A 10 2.64 24.60 -15.47
C PRO A 10 3.50 23.53 -16.18
N LEU A 11 3.55 22.31 -15.65
CA LEU A 11 4.35 21.20 -16.20
C LEU A 11 3.51 20.25 -17.06
N CYS A 12 2.35 19.81 -16.56
CA CYS A 12 1.48 18.87 -17.28
C CYS A 12 0.20 19.50 -17.86
N MET A 13 -0.03 20.80 -17.63
CA MET A 13 -1.23 21.54 -18.04
C MET A 13 -2.56 21.01 -17.49
N GLU A 14 -2.51 20.10 -16.51
CA GLU A 14 -3.68 19.49 -15.87
C GLU A 14 -4.26 20.40 -14.77
N THR A 15 -5.56 20.28 -14.51
CA THR A 15 -6.26 21.10 -13.51
C THR A 15 -5.87 20.69 -12.09
N MET A 16 -5.39 21.65 -11.29
CA MET A 16 -4.97 21.43 -9.91
C MET A 16 -6.18 21.17 -9.00
N ASP A 17 -6.20 20.02 -8.34
CA ASP A 17 -7.21 19.68 -7.35
C ASP A 17 -6.92 20.34 -5.98
N LEU A 18 -7.77 20.10 -4.99
CA LEU A 18 -7.59 20.69 -3.64
C LEU A 18 -6.28 20.22 -2.99
N THR A 19 -5.84 19.01 -3.29
CA THR A 19 -4.59 18.42 -2.78
C THR A 19 -3.37 19.13 -3.39
N ASP A 20 -3.40 19.38 -4.70
CA ASP A 20 -2.36 20.09 -5.45
C ASP A 20 -2.17 21.53 -4.94
N LYS A 21 -3.26 22.23 -4.61
CA LYS A 21 -3.21 23.60 -4.09
C LYS A 21 -2.66 23.67 -2.65
N GLN A 22 -2.84 22.59 -1.89
CA GLN A 22 -2.32 22.47 -0.53
C GLN A 22 -0.84 22.05 -0.53
N LEU A 23 -0.34 21.49 -1.64
CA LEU A 23 1.05 21.13 -1.81
C LEU A 23 1.92 22.39 -2.02
N LYS A 24 2.70 22.76 -0.98
CA LYS A 24 3.67 23.86 -1.05
C LYS A 24 5.10 23.35 -0.85
N PRO A 25 5.69 22.68 -1.86
CA PRO A 25 6.94 21.95 -1.70
C PRO A 25 8.16 22.88 -1.62
N CYS A 26 8.04 24.12 -2.14
CA CYS A 26 9.10 25.12 -2.09
C CYS A 26 8.61 26.49 -1.59
N LYS A 27 9.49 27.22 -0.90
CA LYS A 27 9.21 28.57 -0.38
C LYS A 27 9.13 29.65 -1.46
N CYS A 28 9.53 29.34 -2.70
CA CYS A 28 9.48 30.28 -3.82
C CYS A 28 8.06 30.53 -4.35
N GLY A 29 7.05 29.77 -3.88
CA GLY A 29 5.67 29.91 -4.34
C GLY A 29 5.41 29.31 -5.73
N TYR A 30 6.32 28.50 -6.25
CA TYR A 30 6.10 27.76 -7.49
C TYR A 30 5.14 26.59 -7.24
N GLU A 31 3.95 26.68 -7.82
CA GLU A 31 2.87 25.69 -7.69
C GLU A 31 2.96 24.67 -8.82
N ILE A 32 2.97 23.39 -8.44
CA ILE A 32 2.95 22.23 -9.35
C ILE A 32 1.99 21.20 -8.77
N CYS A 33 1.36 20.39 -9.61
CA CYS A 33 0.54 19.30 -9.11
C CYS A 33 1.41 18.24 -8.42
N LEU A 34 0.75 17.44 -7.58
CA LEU A 34 1.33 16.37 -6.79
C LEU A 34 2.05 15.35 -7.67
N TRP A 35 1.45 14.99 -8.81
CA TRP A 35 2.06 14.08 -9.76
C TRP A 35 3.39 14.61 -10.32
N CYS A 36 3.43 15.88 -10.75
CA CYS A 36 4.66 16.48 -11.28
C CYS A 36 5.75 16.61 -10.21
N TRP A 37 5.38 16.90 -8.96
CA TRP A 37 6.33 16.92 -7.86
C TRP A 37 6.96 15.54 -7.62
N HIS A 38 6.13 14.48 -7.56
CA HIS A 38 6.61 13.10 -7.43
C HIS A 38 7.54 12.72 -8.58
N HIS A 39 7.16 13.07 -9.81
CA HIS A 39 7.96 12.80 -11.00
C HIS A 39 9.34 13.47 -10.97
N ILE A 40 9.43 14.73 -10.53
CA ILE A 40 10.72 15.43 -10.35
C ILE A 40 11.58 14.73 -9.27
N MET A 41 10.96 14.28 -8.19
CA MET A 41 11.65 13.58 -7.10
C MET A 41 12.17 12.20 -7.48
N GLU A 42 11.56 11.54 -8.48
CA GLU A 42 11.99 10.25 -9.00
C GLU A 42 13.06 10.38 -10.10
N MET A 43 12.93 11.36 -10.99
CA MET A 43 13.87 11.60 -12.10
C MET A 43 15.26 12.01 -11.59
N ASP A 44 15.33 12.87 -10.57
CA ASP A 44 16.59 13.39 -10.02
C ASP A 44 17.33 12.38 -9.11
N GLN A 45 16.78 11.18 -8.87
CA GLN A 45 17.49 10.10 -8.14
C GLN A 45 18.66 9.50 -8.94
N LYS A 46 18.67 9.67 -10.26
CA LYS A 46 19.78 9.20 -11.12
C LYS A 46 21.02 10.10 -11.06
N ASP A 47 20.90 11.33 -10.60
CA ASP A 47 21.96 12.35 -10.63
C ASP A 47 22.54 12.70 -9.25
N GLU A 48 22.31 11.87 -8.22
CA GLU A 48 22.75 12.05 -6.81
C GLU A 48 22.38 13.39 -6.15
N CYS A 49 21.57 14.22 -6.81
CA CYS A 49 21.18 15.54 -6.33
C CYS A 49 19.67 15.62 -6.25
N GLY A 50 19.12 15.45 -5.05
CA GLY A 50 17.67 15.32 -4.83
C GLY A 50 16.80 16.38 -5.51
N GLY A 51 15.55 15.99 -5.82
CA GLY A 51 14.57 16.74 -6.61
C GLY A 51 14.62 18.26 -6.44
N ARG A 52 14.84 19.00 -7.54
CA ARG A 52 14.96 20.46 -7.52
C ARG A 52 13.70 21.16 -8.03
N CYS A 53 13.41 22.33 -7.46
CA CYS A 53 12.28 23.14 -7.89
C CYS A 53 12.51 23.72 -9.30
N PRO A 54 11.58 23.56 -10.27
CA PRO A 54 11.73 24.13 -11.61
C PRO A 54 11.78 25.66 -11.63
N GLY A 55 11.10 26.31 -10.68
CA GLY A 55 11.07 27.77 -10.59
C GLY A 55 12.35 28.37 -10.02
N CYS A 56 12.87 27.84 -8.91
CA CYS A 56 13.98 28.46 -8.17
C CYS A 56 15.24 27.57 -8.02
N ARG A 57 15.21 26.36 -8.58
CA ARG A 57 16.28 25.34 -8.53
C ARG A 57 16.70 24.88 -7.13
N SER A 58 15.99 25.31 -6.09
CA SER A 58 16.23 24.87 -4.72
C SER A 58 15.80 23.42 -4.54
N ILE A 59 16.58 22.64 -3.80
CA ILE A 59 16.27 21.24 -3.47
C ILE A 59 15.01 21.21 -2.60
N TYR A 60 14.07 20.33 -2.92
CA TYR A 60 12.86 20.13 -2.13
C TYR A 60 13.21 19.53 -0.77
N ASN A 61 12.68 20.14 0.30
CA ASN A 61 12.86 19.64 1.65
C ASN A 61 11.75 18.62 1.96
N LYS A 62 12.14 17.33 2.07
CA LYS A 62 11.22 16.20 2.29
C LYS A 62 10.38 16.35 3.56
N ASP A 63 10.90 17.00 4.60
CA ASP A 63 10.24 17.12 5.90
C ASP A 63 9.11 18.18 5.92
N ARG A 64 9.17 19.18 5.04
CA ARG A 64 8.13 20.22 4.98
C ARG A 64 6.82 19.77 4.33
N ILE A 65 6.86 18.72 3.51
CA ILE A 65 5.71 18.28 2.71
C ILE A 65 4.77 17.40 3.52
N LEU A 66 5.32 16.63 4.48
CA LEU A 66 4.55 15.84 5.44
C LEU A 66 3.73 16.70 6.42
N GLY A 67 4.05 17.99 6.56
CA GLY A 67 3.38 18.91 7.48
C GLY A 67 2.12 19.59 6.93
N THR A 68 1.81 19.43 5.64
CA THR A 68 0.68 20.17 5.03
C THR A 68 -0.57 19.32 4.83
N SER A 69 -0.50 17.99 4.96
CA SER A 69 -1.65 17.08 4.77
C SER A 69 -2.47 16.81 6.04
N ILE A 70 -2.24 17.52 7.15
CA ILE A 70 -3.09 17.44 8.35
C ILE A 70 -3.33 18.84 8.91
N SER A 71 -4.34 19.55 8.40
CA SER A 71 -4.98 20.64 9.16
C SER A 71 -6.36 20.19 9.61
N ASN A 72 -6.44 19.96 10.92
CA ASN A 72 -7.55 19.47 11.74
C ASN A 72 -8.82 20.36 11.76
N GLN A 73 -9.16 21.08 10.66
CA GLN A 73 -10.29 22.02 10.66
C GLN A 73 -11.49 21.62 9.79
N ILE A 74 -11.39 20.65 8.88
CA ILE A 74 -12.53 20.25 8.02
C ILE A 74 -13.41 19.15 8.66
N LEU A 75 -12.94 18.49 9.73
CA LEU A 75 -13.68 17.42 10.42
C LEU A 75 -14.84 17.90 11.32
N LYS A 76 -15.04 19.21 11.51
CA LYS A 76 -16.12 19.74 12.38
C LYS A 76 -17.38 20.21 11.66
N GLU A 77 -17.35 20.46 10.35
CA GLU A 77 -18.54 20.99 9.63
C GLU A 77 -19.35 19.95 8.85
N LEU A 78 -18.93 18.68 8.82
CA LEU A 78 -19.70 17.58 8.19
C LEU A 78 -20.57 16.77 9.19
N CYS A 79 -20.67 17.23 10.45
CA CYS A 79 -21.42 16.58 11.53
C CYS A 79 -22.70 17.33 11.96
N ALA A 80 -23.25 18.18 11.11
CA ALA A 80 -24.54 18.83 11.35
C ALA A 80 -25.39 18.86 10.06
N ASP A 81 -25.93 17.70 9.67
CA ASP A 81 -27.31 17.56 9.16
C ASP A 81 -27.57 16.09 8.79
N LYS A 82 -27.79 15.30 9.84
CA LYS A 82 -28.38 13.96 9.75
C LYS A 82 -29.90 14.08 9.56
N SER A 83 -30.33 14.36 8.34
CA SER A 83 -31.69 14.05 7.87
C SER A 83 -31.76 14.29 6.37
N ASN A 84 -31.84 13.22 5.57
CA ASN A 84 -32.43 13.14 4.20
C ASN A 84 -31.73 12.21 3.18
N LEU A 85 -30.79 11.33 3.55
CA LEU A 85 -30.21 10.34 2.61
C LEU A 85 -30.58 8.88 2.90
N GLN A 86 -31.64 8.63 3.67
CA GLN A 86 -32.19 7.28 3.92
C GLN A 86 -33.25 6.82 2.90
N HIS A 87 -33.44 7.50 1.76
CA HIS A 87 -34.53 7.15 0.83
C HIS A 87 -34.14 6.64 -0.59
N GLU A 88 -32.87 6.64 -1.00
CA GLU A 88 -32.51 6.16 -2.36
C GLU A 88 -31.77 4.82 -2.43
N GLN A 89 -31.35 4.22 -1.31
CA GLN A 89 -30.63 2.94 -1.30
C GLN A 89 -31.52 1.68 -1.37
N MET A 90 -32.85 1.80 -1.54
CA MET A 90 -33.79 0.67 -1.45
C MET A 90 -34.56 0.30 -2.75
N LYS A 91 -34.13 0.72 -3.94
CA LYS A 91 -34.91 0.45 -5.18
C LYS A 91 -34.28 -0.34 -6.34
N LEU A 92 -33.12 -0.99 -6.19
CA LEU A 92 -32.54 -1.79 -7.29
C LEU A 92 -32.20 -3.26 -6.96
N GLN A 93 -32.52 -3.78 -5.76
CA GLN A 93 -32.21 -5.16 -5.35
C GLN A 93 -33.32 -6.21 -5.57
N LYS A 94 -34.37 -5.91 -6.34
CA LYS A 94 -35.40 -6.92 -6.66
C LYS A 94 -35.82 -6.83 -8.11
N GLN A 95 -35.10 -7.53 -8.99
CA GLN A 95 -35.69 -8.45 -9.96
C GLN A 95 -34.63 -9.13 -10.84
N LYS A 96 -34.71 -10.47 -10.85
CA LYS A 96 -34.36 -11.39 -11.95
C LYS A 96 -32.91 -11.91 -12.02
N SER A 97 -32.71 -12.92 -11.18
CA SER A 97 -32.11 -14.20 -11.59
C SER A 97 -32.60 -14.67 -12.97
N ALA A 98 -31.63 -15.04 -13.80
CA ALA A 98 -31.66 -15.82 -15.06
C ALA A 98 -31.15 -15.04 -16.29
N THR A 99 -29.98 -15.48 -16.77
CA THR A 99 -29.43 -15.36 -18.14
C THR A 99 -28.58 -14.12 -18.49
N ASN A 100 -27.28 -14.40 -18.68
CA ASN A 100 -26.30 -13.85 -19.63
C ASN A 100 -25.99 -12.34 -19.74
N GLN A 101 -24.70 -12.06 -19.47
CA GLN A 101 -23.78 -11.20 -20.24
C GLN A 101 -23.96 -9.66 -20.17
N LEU A 102 -22.94 -9.00 -19.57
CA LEU A 102 -22.17 -7.84 -20.06
C LEU A 102 -22.99 -6.61 -20.52
N ARG A 103 -22.77 -5.38 -20.04
CA ARG A 103 -21.52 -4.60 -20.04
C ARG A 103 -21.73 -3.36 -19.16
N VAL A 104 -20.92 -3.19 -18.12
CA VAL A 104 -20.55 -1.86 -17.61
C VAL A 104 -19.06 -1.76 -17.88
N ALA A 105 -18.66 -0.73 -18.62
CA ALA A 105 -17.30 -0.55 -19.12
C ALA A 105 -16.26 -0.76 -18.00
N GLU A 106 -15.53 -1.85 -18.12
CA GLU A 106 -14.41 -2.22 -17.27
C GLU A 106 -13.21 -1.40 -17.73
N GLU A 107 -12.81 -0.38 -16.96
CA GLU A 107 -11.51 0.26 -17.15
C GLU A 107 -10.43 -0.82 -17.01
N PRO A 108 -9.60 -1.06 -18.04
CA PRO A 108 -8.54 -2.05 -17.99
C PRO A 108 -7.62 -1.73 -16.82
N ILE A 109 -7.26 -2.75 -16.03
CA ILE A 109 -6.12 -2.62 -15.11
C ILE A 109 -4.91 -2.43 -16.02
N ASP A 110 -4.48 -1.18 -16.19
CA ASP A 110 -3.61 -0.77 -17.29
C ASP A 110 -2.23 -1.47 -17.24
N HIS A 111 -1.85 -2.03 -16.07
CA HIS A 111 -0.56 -2.70 -15.85
C HIS A 111 -0.70 -3.86 -14.83
N PRO A 112 -1.28 -5.02 -15.19
CA PRO A 112 -1.60 -6.09 -14.22
C PRO A 112 -0.36 -6.71 -13.55
N ASP A 113 0.83 -6.55 -14.13
CA ASP A 113 2.09 -7.07 -13.59
C ASP A 113 2.64 -6.29 -12.40
N ASN A 114 2.30 -4.99 -12.32
CA ASN A 114 2.78 -4.11 -11.27
C ASN A 114 1.79 -3.97 -10.10
N VAL A 115 0.55 -4.42 -10.31
CA VAL A 115 -0.46 -4.47 -9.27
C VAL A 115 -0.16 -5.63 -8.31
N ARG A 116 -0.14 -5.29 -7.02
CA ARG A 116 -0.06 -6.22 -5.90
C ARG A 116 -1.29 -6.05 -5.04
N VAL A 117 -1.65 -7.14 -4.37
CA VAL A 117 -2.73 -7.17 -3.39
C VAL A 117 -2.11 -7.51 -2.04
N ILE A 118 -2.38 -6.65 -1.08
CA ILE A 118 -1.94 -6.82 0.30
C ILE A 118 -2.80 -7.88 0.98
N GLN A 119 -2.14 -8.77 1.68
CA GLN A 119 -2.77 -9.81 2.47
C GLN A 119 -2.66 -9.42 3.94
N ARG A 120 -3.74 -8.86 4.50
CA ARG A 120 -3.75 -8.31 5.87
C ARG A 120 -3.42 -9.32 6.97
N LYS A 121 -3.67 -10.61 6.72
CA LYS A 121 -3.35 -11.70 7.65
C LYS A 121 -1.97 -12.33 7.43
N LEU A 122 -1.28 -11.93 6.36
CA LEU A 122 0.02 -12.48 5.98
C LEU A 122 1.11 -11.50 6.39
N VAL A 123 2.09 -11.97 7.13
CA VAL A 123 3.30 -11.23 7.50
C VAL A 123 4.47 -11.78 6.70
N TYR A 124 5.25 -10.87 6.13
CA TYR A 124 6.48 -11.15 5.42
C TYR A 124 7.67 -10.61 6.21
N ILE A 125 8.58 -11.50 6.58
CA ILE A 125 9.76 -11.20 7.40
C ILE A 125 11.01 -11.49 6.59
N ILE A 126 11.92 -10.51 6.53
CA ILE A 126 13.23 -10.61 5.91
C ILE A 126 14.29 -10.49 6.99
N GLY A 127 15.39 -11.23 6.82
CA GLY A 127 16.55 -11.17 7.70
C GLY A 127 16.56 -12.24 8.78
N MET A 128 15.67 -13.25 8.69
CA MET A 128 15.60 -14.33 9.66
C MET A 128 16.87 -15.19 9.56
N PRO A 129 17.68 -15.33 10.61
CA PRO A 129 18.84 -16.23 10.57
C PRO A 129 18.39 -17.67 10.38
N SER A 130 19.17 -18.45 9.62
CA SER A 130 18.89 -19.86 9.30
C SER A 130 18.70 -20.73 10.56
N GLU A 131 19.42 -20.43 11.63
CA GLU A 131 19.34 -21.11 12.94
C GLU A 131 17.94 -21.01 13.58
N PHE A 132 17.25 -19.89 13.36
CA PHE A 132 15.91 -19.62 13.89
C PHE A 132 14.80 -19.86 12.84
N ALA A 133 15.17 -20.06 11.58
CA ALA A 133 14.26 -20.28 10.45
C ALA A 133 13.71 -21.72 10.40
N SER A 134 13.20 -22.21 11.53
CA SER A 134 12.52 -23.50 11.66
C SER A 134 11.06 -23.29 12.04
N GLU A 135 10.14 -23.95 11.33
CA GLU A 135 8.71 -23.84 11.60
C GLU A 135 8.37 -24.18 13.06
N LYS A 136 9.05 -25.18 13.63
CA LYS A 136 8.85 -25.60 15.03
C LYS A 136 9.20 -24.50 16.03
N ILE A 137 10.24 -23.70 15.75
CA ILE A 137 10.70 -22.62 16.62
C ILE A 137 9.77 -21.42 16.46
N LEU A 138 9.49 -21.02 15.22
CA LEU A 138 8.65 -19.85 14.92
C LEU A 138 7.22 -19.99 15.44
N ARG A 139 6.68 -21.22 15.49
CA ARG A 139 5.36 -21.50 16.08
C ARG A 139 5.33 -21.41 17.60
N GLN A 140 6.47 -21.39 18.29
CA GLN A 140 6.49 -21.30 19.75
C GLN A 140 5.97 -19.95 20.21
N LYS A 141 5.35 -19.95 21.40
CA LYS A 141 4.91 -18.72 22.09
C LYS A 141 6.05 -17.79 22.50
N ASN A 142 7.30 -18.24 22.40
CA ASN A 142 8.47 -17.40 22.65
C ASN A 142 8.96 -16.66 21.39
N PHE A 143 8.40 -16.99 20.21
CA PHE A 143 8.74 -16.40 18.92
C PHE A 143 7.48 -15.79 18.27
N LEU A 144 7.13 -16.20 17.04
CA LEU A 144 6.03 -15.58 16.28
C LEU A 144 4.66 -16.07 16.75
N GLY A 145 4.59 -17.19 17.48
CA GLY A 145 3.36 -17.70 18.09
C GLY A 145 2.85 -16.88 19.27
N GLN A 146 3.62 -15.88 19.74
CA GLN A 146 3.20 -14.98 20.82
C GLN A 146 2.16 -13.95 20.36
N TYR A 147 2.17 -13.58 19.08
CA TYR A 147 1.32 -12.54 18.53
C TYR A 147 -0.08 -13.02 18.15
N GLY A 148 -0.26 -14.34 18.00
CA GLY A 148 -1.55 -14.90 17.61
C GLY A 148 -1.48 -16.35 17.13
N LYS A 149 -2.64 -16.87 16.71
CA LYS A 149 -2.74 -18.23 16.16
C LYS A 149 -2.23 -18.25 14.72
N ILE A 150 -1.14 -18.99 14.50
CA ILE A 150 -0.54 -19.16 13.17
C ILE A 150 -1.23 -20.28 12.40
N GLU A 151 -1.86 -19.93 11.28
CA GLU A 151 -2.48 -20.89 10.35
C GLU A 151 -1.43 -21.57 9.46
N ASN A 152 -0.50 -20.78 8.92
CA ASN A 152 0.50 -21.29 7.98
C ASN A 152 1.86 -20.58 8.15
N ILE A 153 2.95 -21.31 7.95
CA ILE A 153 4.31 -20.76 7.87
C ILE A 153 4.99 -21.31 6.63
N ILE A 154 5.57 -20.43 5.82
CA ILE A 154 6.40 -20.80 4.68
C ILE A 154 7.76 -20.14 4.88
N ILE A 155 8.82 -20.94 4.80
CA ILE A 155 10.20 -20.48 4.97
C ILE A 155 10.91 -20.68 3.64
N ASP A 156 11.45 -19.59 3.10
CA ASP A 156 12.22 -19.55 1.87
C ASP A 156 13.67 -19.20 2.20
N ASN A 157 14.52 -20.24 2.22
CA ASN A 157 15.94 -20.13 2.55
C ASN A 157 16.76 -19.97 1.27
N ILE A 158 17.12 -18.72 0.95
CA ILE A 158 17.86 -18.38 -0.27
C ILE A 158 19.38 -18.61 -0.10
N GLY A 159 19.83 -18.92 1.13
CA GLY A 159 21.24 -19.03 1.52
C GLY A 159 22.02 -20.24 1.00
N ALA A 160 21.41 -21.17 0.24
CA ALA A 160 22.14 -22.34 -0.23
C ALA A 160 22.98 -22.12 -1.51
N ASN A 161 22.77 -21.05 -2.29
CA ASN A 161 23.37 -20.93 -3.63
C ASN A 161 23.89 -19.54 -4.07
N GLN A 162 23.78 -18.48 -3.26
CA GLN A 162 24.30 -17.15 -3.63
C GLN A 162 24.97 -16.45 -2.44
N GLN A 163 26.00 -15.65 -2.72
CA GLN A 163 26.92 -14.96 -1.80
C GLN A 163 26.27 -13.87 -0.91
N ILE A 164 25.01 -14.06 -0.48
CA ILE A 164 24.28 -13.17 0.43
C ILE A 164 24.08 -13.96 1.74
N PRO A 165 24.53 -13.44 2.90
CA PRO A 165 24.67 -14.23 4.11
C PRO A 165 23.31 -14.65 4.67
N ASP A 166 23.00 -15.94 4.58
CA ASP A 166 22.17 -16.78 5.48
C ASP A 166 20.88 -16.18 6.06
N SER A 167 20.21 -15.33 5.27
CA SER A 167 19.01 -14.60 5.67
C SER A 167 17.80 -15.22 5.00
N GLY A 168 17.05 -16.03 5.74
CA GLY A 168 15.79 -16.61 5.30
C GLY A 168 14.67 -15.55 5.18
N ARG A 169 13.73 -15.83 4.28
CA ARG A 169 12.45 -15.13 4.17
C ARG A 169 11.38 -15.99 4.82
N VAL A 170 10.58 -15.40 5.68
CA VAL A 170 9.50 -16.10 6.37
C VAL A 170 8.18 -15.44 6.03
N TYR A 171 7.21 -16.26 5.63
CA TYR A 171 5.82 -15.87 5.43
C TYR A 171 4.99 -16.53 6.52
N VAL A 172 4.28 -15.72 7.31
CA VAL A 172 3.42 -16.20 8.40
C VAL A 172 2.00 -15.74 8.16
N THR A 173 1.07 -16.68 8.06
CA THR A 173 -0.36 -16.39 7.98
C THR A 173 -0.98 -16.56 9.36
N TYR A 174 -1.57 -15.48 9.89
CA TYR A 174 -2.32 -15.49 11.15
C TYR A 174 -3.80 -15.71 10.91
N SER A 175 -4.51 -16.12 11.97
CA SER A 175 -5.96 -16.34 11.91
C SER A 175 -6.73 -15.03 11.78
N ARG A 176 -6.21 -13.96 12.38
CA ARG A 176 -6.79 -12.62 12.37
C ARG A 176 -5.81 -11.57 11.87
N GLU A 177 -6.35 -10.44 11.41
CA GLU A 177 -5.53 -9.33 10.91
C GLU A 177 -4.86 -8.55 12.04
N GLU A 178 -5.48 -8.44 13.22
CA GLU A 178 -4.90 -7.72 14.36
C GLU A 178 -3.64 -8.44 14.88
N GLU A 179 -3.63 -9.78 14.84
CA GLU A 179 -2.47 -10.62 15.18
C GLU A 179 -1.28 -10.35 14.24
N ALA A 180 -1.55 -10.18 12.93
CA ALA A 180 -0.53 -9.87 11.95
C ALA A 180 0.07 -8.47 12.16
N VAL A 181 -0.76 -7.49 12.52
CA VAL A 181 -0.31 -6.13 12.85
C VAL A 181 0.60 -6.16 14.07
N LEU A 182 0.18 -6.81 15.17
CA LEU A 182 0.99 -6.95 16.38
C LEU A 182 2.37 -7.58 16.09
N CYS A 183 2.40 -8.60 15.25
CA CYS A 183 3.63 -9.23 14.81
C CYS A 183 4.53 -8.24 14.05
N ILE A 184 3.99 -7.52 13.05
CA ILE A 184 4.75 -6.54 12.28
C ILE A 184 5.31 -5.44 13.19
N GLU A 185 4.52 -4.93 14.13
CA GLU A 185 4.95 -3.86 15.03
C GLU A 185 6.08 -4.27 15.96
N ALA A 186 6.03 -5.49 16.48
CA ALA A 186 7.05 -5.98 17.39
C ALA A 186 8.32 -6.48 16.67
N VAL A 187 8.17 -7.08 15.48
CA VAL A 187 9.27 -7.72 14.75
C VAL A 187 9.98 -6.73 13.82
N ASN A 188 9.28 -5.73 13.27
CA ASN A 188 9.92 -4.79 12.35
C ASN A 188 10.93 -3.89 13.08
N GLY A 189 12.20 -4.03 12.72
CA GLY A 189 13.32 -3.36 13.37
C GLY A 189 13.91 -4.13 14.57
N PHE A 190 13.36 -5.29 14.92
CA PHE A 190 13.91 -6.13 16.00
C PHE A 190 15.29 -6.67 15.61
N ILE A 191 16.27 -6.54 16.50
CA ILE A 191 17.63 -7.00 16.25
C ILE A 191 17.78 -8.43 16.77
N LEU A 192 17.98 -9.38 15.85
CA LEU A 192 18.27 -10.78 16.15
C LEU A 192 19.67 -11.12 15.62
N ASP A 193 20.54 -11.65 16.46
CA ASP A 193 21.97 -11.91 16.16
C ASP A 193 22.69 -10.72 15.50
N GLY A 194 22.42 -9.52 16.00
CA GLY A 194 23.04 -8.29 15.50
C GLY A 194 22.50 -7.82 14.13
N ARG A 195 21.48 -8.47 13.57
CA ARG A 195 20.82 -8.06 12.32
C ARG A 195 19.38 -7.60 12.57
N PRO A 196 18.97 -6.43 12.03
CA PRO A 196 17.59 -6.00 12.13
C PRO A 196 16.70 -6.85 11.21
N LEU A 197 15.60 -7.36 11.76
CA LEU A 197 14.52 -7.98 11.01
C LEU A 197 13.67 -6.89 10.36
N LYS A 198 13.21 -7.14 9.13
CA LYS A 198 12.22 -6.29 8.47
C LYS A 198 10.93 -7.08 8.34
N ALA A 199 9.87 -6.61 8.98
CA ALA A 199 8.55 -7.22 8.89
C ALA A 199 7.57 -6.27 8.21
N THR A 200 6.82 -6.78 7.24
CA THR A 200 5.76 -6.05 6.53
C THR A 200 4.58 -6.96 6.28
N PHE A 201 3.46 -6.43 5.79
CA PHE A 201 2.43 -7.29 5.23
C PHE A 201 2.98 -8.05 4.01
N GLY A 202 2.48 -9.26 3.82
CA GLY A 202 2.70 -10.03 2.63
C GLY A 202 1.87 -9.48 1.48
N VAL A 203 2.45 -9.56 0.29
CA VAL A 203 1.78 -9.18 -0.95
C VAL A 203 1.70 -10.36 -1.89
N THR A 204 0.62 -10.43 -2.66
CA THR A 204 0.44 -11.40 -3.72
C THR A 204 0.02 -10.70 -5.01
N ARG A 205 -0.06 -11.47 -6.09
CA ARG A 205 -0.57 -11.01 -7.38
C ARG A 205 -1.99 -11.54 -7.59
N TYR A 206 -2.71 -10.91 -8.50
CA TYR A 206 -3.91 -11.51 -9.05
C TYR A 206 -3.54 -12.74 -9.87
N CYS A 207 -4.41 -13.75 -9.85
CA CYS A 207 -4.20 -14.93 -10.68
C CYS A 207 -4.43 -14.56 -12.14
N HIS A 208 -3.45 -14.85 -13.01
CA HIS A 208 -3.57 -14.58 -14.45
C HIS A 208 -4.77 -15.30 -15.10
N ILE A 209 -5.13 -16.51 -14.62
CA ILE A 209 -6.27 -17.28 -15.12
C ILE A 209 -7.58 -16.57 -14.75
N TRP A 210 -7.68 -16.10 -13.50
CA TRP A 210 -8.82 -15.34 -13.02
C TRP A 210 -8.95 -14.00 -13.74
N LEU A 211 -7.84 -13.27 -13.94
CA LEU A 211 -7.79 -12.04 -14.72
C LEU A 211 -8.24 -12.26 -16.18
N SER A 212 -8.03 -13.46 -16.71
CA SER A 212 -8.51 -13.85 -18.06
C SER A 212 -9.99 -14.26 -18.07
N ASN A 213 -10.74 -13.96 -17.01
CA ASN A 213 -12.14 -14.38 -16.80
C ASN A 213 -12.35 -15.90 -16.88
N LYS A 214 -11.35 -16.70 -16.51
CA LYS A 214 -11.43 -18.17 -16.45
C LYS A 214 -11.40 -18.66 -14.99
N VAL A 215 -12.08 -19.77 -14.73
CA VAL A 215 -12.04 -20.43 -13.42
C VAL A 215 -10.68 -21.10 -13.24
N CYS A 216 -9.94 -20.70 -12.21
CA CYS A 216 -8.69 -21.34 -11.86
C CYS A 216 -8.96 -22.71 -11.24
N GLN A 217 -8.42 -23.78 -11.83
CA GLN A 217 -8.57 -25.16 -11.34
C GLN A 217 -7.54 -25.55 -10.29
N LYS A 218 -6.60 -24.65 -9.93
CA LYS A 218 -5.59 -24.93 -8.90
C LYS A 218 -6.25 -24.89 -7.51
N PRO A 219 -6.37 -26.02 -6.79
CA PRO A 219 -6.85 -26.00 -5.41
C PRO A 219 -5.89 -25.16 -4.56
N ASN A 220 -6.42 -24.27 -3.73
CA ASN A 220 -5.64 -23.36 -2.88
C ASN A 220 -4.62 -22.51 -3.66
N CYS A 221 -5.05 -21.91 -4.78
CA CYS A 221 -4.22 -20.97 -5.52
C CYS A 221 -3.70 -19.86 -4.59
N SER A 222 -2.38 -19.64 -4.59
CA SER A 222 -1.70 -18.60 -3.79
C SER A 222 -1.98 -17.17 -4.28
N TYR A 223 -2.63 -17.04 -5.43
CA TYR A 223 -2.98 -15.78 -6.05
C TYR A 223 -4.46 -15.45 -5.84
N VAL A 224 -4.78 -14.17 -5.90
CA VAL A 224 -6.13 -13.68 -5.58
C VAL A 224 -7.08 -13.92 -6.75
N HIS A 225 -8.29 -14.42 -6.43
CA HIS A 225 -9.41 -14.69 -7.35
C HIS A 225 -10.64 -13.80 -7.10
N GLN A 226 -10.44 -12.66 -6.47
CA GLN A 226 -11.50 -11.70 -6.18
C GLN A 226 -10.93 -10.29 -6.27
N LYS A 227 -11.73 -9.33 -6.72
CA LYS A 227 -11.33 -7.92 -6.72
C LYS A 227 -10.99 -7.48 -5.29
N ALA A 228 -9.75 -7.06 -5.07
CA ALA A 228 -9.34 -6.53 -3.77
C ALA A 228 -9.97 -5.16 -3.52
N LEU A 229 -10.08 -4.78 -2.25
CA LEU A 229 -10.50 -3.45 -1.87
C LEU A 229 -9.45 -2.43 -2.39
N PRO A 230 -9.86 -1.23 -2.83
CA PRO A 230 -8.93 -0.22 -3.34
C PRO A 230 -7.81 0.11 -2.36
N GLU A 231 -8.09 0.03 -1.05
CA GLU A 231 -7.11 0.22 0.01
C GLU A 231 -6.03 -0.86 0.04
N ASP A 232 -6.34 -2.12 -0.30
CA ASP A 232 -5.40 -3.26 -0.28
C ASP A 232 -4.62 -3.42 -1.59
N VAL A 233 -4.85 -2.55 -2.57
CA VAL A 233 -4.12 -2.54 -3.83
C VAL A 233 -2.90 -1.65 -3.69
N CYS A 234 -1.73 -2.19 -4.00
CA CYS A 234 -0.47 -1.46 -3.90
C CYS A 234 0.48 -1.83 -5.05
N THR A 235 1.53 -1.03 -5.24
CA THR A 235 2.66 -1.44 -6.09
C THR A 235 3.74 -2.13 -5.25
N LYS A 236 4.83 -2.56 -5.89
CA LYS A 236 5.95 -3.24 -5.20
C LYS A 236 6.62 -2.33 -4.16
N ASP A 237 6.69 -1.03 -4.42
CA ASP A 237 7.42 -0.07 -3.59
C ASP A 237 6.55 0.52 -2.47
N ASP A 238 5.22 0.43 -2.62
CA ASP A 238 4.24 0.99 -1.67
C ASP A 238 4.00 0.12 -0.42
N VAL A 239 4.50 -1.12 -0.38
CA VAL A 239 4.19 -2.07 0.70
C VAL A 239 4.62 -1.52 2.08
N GLY A 240 5.77 -0.86 2.14
CA GLY A 240 6.25 -0.21 3.36
C GLY A 240 5.38 0.97 3.79
N VAL A 241 4.90 1.76 2.82
CA VAL A 241 4.00 2.90 3.06
C VAL A 241 2.64 2.41 3.56
N PHE A 242 2.13 1.32 2.99
CA PHE A 242 0.88 0.72 3.45
C PHE A 242 0.96 0.26 4.91
N CYS A 243 2.06 -0.39 5.30
CA CYS A 243 2.26 -0.80 6.70
C CYS A 243 2.18 0.40 7.66
N ALA A 244 2.81 1.53 7.29
CA ALA A 244 2.77 2.75 8.09
C ALA A 244 1.35 3.35 8.16
N ARG A 245 0.61 3.35 7.05
CA ARG A 245 -0.76 3.89 6.99
C ARG A 245 -1.76 3.03 7.76
N TYR A 246 -1.70 1.70 7.61
CA TYR A 246 -2.63 0.79 8.27
C TYR A 246 -2.46 0.80 9.79
N LYS A 247 -1.21 0.99 10.27
CA LYS A 247 -0.92 1.22 11.69
C LYS A 247 -1.65 2.43 12.26
N LEU A 248 -1.74 3.54 11.51
CA LEU A 248 -2.46 4.72 11.95
C LEU A 248 -3.98 4.50 12.01
N LEU A 249 -4.54 3.67 11.13
CA LEU A 249 -5.98 3.39 11.08
C LEU A 249 -6.47 2.53 12.26
N LEU A 250 -5.61 1.66 12.81
CA LEU A 250 -5.94 0.79 13.95
C LEU A 250 -5.64 1.44 15.31
N ALA A 251 -5.00 2.61 15.33
CA ALA A 251 -4.70 3.36 16.55
C ALA A 251 -5.87 4.26 17.03
N PHE A 252 -6.99 4.27 16.30
CA PHE A 252 -8.23 5.01 16.60
C PHE A 252 -9.43 4.06 16.65
#